data_AF-A0ABD2IQ60-F1
#
_entry.id   AF-A0ABD2IQ60-F1
#
_cell.length_a   1.000
_cell.length_b   1.000
_cell.length_c   1.000
_cell.angle_alpha   90.00
_cell.angle_beta   90.00
_cell.angle_gamma   90.00
#
_symmetry.space_group_name_H-M   'P 1'
#
loop_
_entity.id
_entity.type
_entity.pdbx_description
1 polymer ?
#
loop_
_entity_poly.entity_id
_entity_poly.type
_entity_poly.pdbx_seq_one_letter_code
_entity_poly.pdbx_strand_id
1 'polypeptide(L)'
;MLHSEEEKLKLIAVFEKFKTKIRTKFPTISYKQIEKAATEKLKVNPTTIYRWRREFDLQKIKLRRNSEEEKLALKRRYLEMKDAQKHLEIADQLKIPSRTLSTLKREWNLIKTKKFSDEEKMEIIQKFEEEKGGFRKVSNEKAEQIAKELGVSQFTIFRWKAKFGMTETKTYKEAEKIKYVEQFLKIKQQYPKMSDVKISEFNVMRG
;
A
#
# COMPACT_ATOMS: atom_id res chain seq x y z
N MET A 1 32.71 20.07 -0.38
CA MET A 1 33.75 19.29 -1.07
C MET A 1 33.11 18.60 -2.25
N LEU A 2 33.62 18.83 -3.46
CA LEU A 2 33.21 18.07 -4.63
C LEU A 2 34.14 16.85 -4.71
N HIS A 3 33.57 15.66 -4.59
CA HIS A 3 34.31 14.41 -4.81
C HIS A 3 34.46 14.17 -6.31
N SER A 4 35.63 13.70 -6.73
CA SER A 4 35.84 13.24 -8.10
C SER A 4 34.98 12.00 -8.39
N GLU A 5 34.71 11.69 -9.66
CA GLU A 5 33.91 10.51 -10.02
C GLU A 5 34.52 9.20 -9.49
N GLU A 6 35.85 9.07 -9.57
CA GLU A 6 36.56 7.92 -9.03
C GLU A 6 36.41 7.79 -7.51
N GLU A 7 36.47 8.91 -6.77
CA GLU A 7 36.24 8.92 -5.33
C GLU A 7 34.80 8.50 -4.99
N LYS A 8 33.81 9.00 -5.74
CA LYS A 8 32.41 8.60 -5.56
C LYS A 8 32.25 7.08 -5.74
N LEU A 9 32.82 6.50 -6.80
CA LEU A 9 32.76 5.06 -7.07
C LEU A 9 33.47 4.23 -6.00
N LYS A 10 34.66 4.66 -5.55
CA LYS A 10 35.39 4.02 -4.44
C LYS A 10 34.56 4.01 -3.16
N LEU A 11 33.93 5.14 -2.80
CA LEU A 11 33.08 5.25 -1.62
C LEU A 11 31.83 4.37 -1.72
N ILE A 12 31.19 4.28 -2.90
CA ILE A 12 30.07 3.36 -3.13
C ILE A 12 30.50 1.90 -2.94
N ALA A 13 31.66 1.51 -3.48
CA ALA A 13 32.15 0.14 -3.35
C ALA A 13 32.44 -0.22 -1.89
N VAL A 14 33.07 0.69 -1.13
CA VAL A 14 33.32 0.49 0.31
C VAL A 14 32.00 0.41 1.09
N PHE A 15 31.03 1.27 0.75
CA PHE A 15 29.69 1.24 1.34
C PHE A 15 28.99 -0.11 1.14
N GLU A 16 28.98 -0.66 -0.07
CA GLU A 16 28.34 -1.97 -0.36
C GLU A 16 29.06 -3.14 0.30
N LYS A 17 30.41 -3.13 0.34
CA LYS A 17 31.19 -4.13 1.09
C LYS A 17 30.84 -4.09 2.58
N PHE A 18 30.76 -2.90 3.16
CA PHE A 18 30.46 -2.74 4.58
C PHE A 18 29.02 -3.15 4.92
N LYS A 19 28.05 -2.82 4.07
CA LYS A 19 26.66 -3.29 4.22
C LYS A 19 26.56 -4.81 4.21
N THR A 20 27.26 -5.46 3.28
CA THR A 20 27.31 -6.93 3.21
C THR A 20 27.91 -7.51 4.49
N LYS A 21 29.03 -6.95 4.97
CA LYS A 21 29.67 -7.39 6.22
C LYS A 21 28.76 -7.27 7.45
N ILE A 22 28.07 -6.14 7.62
CA ILE A 22 27.12 -5.96 8.73
C ILE A 22 25.96 -6.95 8.60
N ARG A 23 25.40 -7.11 7.40
CA ARG A 23 24.26 -8.01 7.17
C ARG A 23 24.60 -9.46 7.49
N THR A 24 25.79 -9.93 7.11
CA THR A 24 26.25 -11.29 7.44
C THR A 24 26.47 -11.46 8.93
N LYS A 25 27.01 -10.45 9.62
CA LYS A 25 27.26 -10.51 11.07
C LYS A 25 25.98 -10.36 11.90
N PHE A 26 25.00 -9.61 11.41
CA PHE A 26 23.79 -9.24 12.14
C PHE A 26 22.54 -9.32 11.24
N PRO A 27 22.00 -10.52 11.01
CA PRO A 27 20.88 -10.73 10.07
C PRO A 27 19.56 -10.10 10.54
N THR A 28 19.41 -9.82 11.84
CA THR A 28 18.20 -9.25 12.44
C THR A 28 18.15 -7.71 12.42
N ILE A 29 19.25 -7.04 12.07
CA ILE A 29 19.29 -5.57 12.03
C ILE A 29 18.52 -5.06 10.81
N SER A 30 17.71 -4.02 11.01
CA SER A 30 16.95 -3.42 9.91
C SER A 30 17.88 -2.81 8.86
N TYR A 31 17.48 -2.90 7.59
CA TYR A 31 18.24 -2.33 6.47
C TYR A 31 18.60 -0.85 6.68
N LYS A 32 17.69 -0.06 7.26
CA LYS A 32 17.90 1.37 7.56
C LYS A 32 19.03 1.59 8.57
N GLN A 33 19.14 0.74 9.58
CA GLN A 33 20.23 0.80 10.57
C GLN A 33 21.57 0.41 9.96
N ILE A 34 21.60 -0.60 9.10
CA ILE A 34 22.81 -1.00 8.36
C ILE A 34 23.33 0.17 7.51
N GLU A 35 22.45 0.84 6.77
CA GLU A 35 22.83 1.99 5.95
C GLU A 35 23.33 3.16 6.77
N LYS A 36 22.65 3.50 7.87
CA LYS A 36 23.08 4.55 8.79
C LYS A 36 24.49 4.29 9.31
N ALA A 37 24.75 3.09 9.83
CA ALA A 37 26.08 2.71 10.31
C ALA A 37 27.16 2.76 9.22
N ALA A 38 26.82 2.36 7.99
CA ALA A 38 27.72 2.45 6.84
C ALA A 38 28.07 3.89 6.46
N THR A 39 27.07 4.78 6.47
CA THR A 39 27.26 6.20 6.16
C THR A 39 28.03 6.95 7.24
N GLU A 40 27.79 6.65 8.51
CA GLU A 40 28.52 7.22 9.64
C GLU A 40 30.01 6.87 9.56
N LYS A 41 30.32 5.60 9.26
CA LYS A 41 31.71 5.15 9.09
C LYS A 41 32.44 5.87 7.95
N LEU A 42 31.74 6.15 6.85
CA LEU A 42 32.30 6.84 5.69
C LEU A 42 32.29 8.35 5.82
N LYS A 43 31.63 8.90 6.85
CA LYS A 43 31.38 10.35 7.02
C LYS A 43 30.69 10.97 5.80
N VAL A 44 29.85 10.21 5.10
CA VAL A 44 29.08 10.69 3.94
C VAL A 44 27.60 10.64 4.26
N ASN A 45 26.84 11.69 3.91
CA ASN A 45 25.39 11.70 4.08
C ASN A 45 24.73 10.55 3.26
N PRO A 46 23.81 9.76 3.83
CA PRO A 46 23.10 8.71 3.10
C PRO A 46 22.52 9.15 1.76
N THR A 47 21.92 10.34 1.72
CA THR A 47 21.29 10.91 0.52
C THR A 47 22.31 11.15 -0.59
N THR A 48 23.55 11.47 -0.24
CA THR A 48 24.64 11.66 -1.19
C THR A 48 25.06 10.33 -1.82
N ILE A 49 25.21 9.27 -1.01
CA ILE A 49 25.47 7.92 -1.54
C ILE A 49 24.33 7.47 -2.46
N TYR A 50 23.07 7.73 -2.09
CA TYR A 50 21.91 7.41 -2.95
C TYR A 50 21.92 8.15 -4.29
N ARG A 51 22.35 9.41 -4.28
CA ARG A 51 22.46 10.25 -5.47
C ARG A 51 23.56 9.73 -6.39
N TRP A 52 24.76 9.45 -5.88
CA TRP A 52 25.85 8.90 -6.68
C TRP A 52 25.50 7.52 -7.23
N ARG A 53 24.85 6.66 -6.43
CA ARG A 53 24.35 5.38 -6.95
C ARG A 53 23.36 5.52 -8.10
N ARG A 54 22.59 6.62 -8.15
CA ARG A 54 21.70 6.93 -9.28
C ARG A 54 22.50 7.47 -10.47
N GLU A 55 23.47 8.34 -10.21
CA GLU A 55 24.38 8.91 -11.22
C GLU A 55 25.13 7.82 -12.01
N PHE A 56 25.59 6.76 -11.33
CA PHE A 56 26.31 5.64 -11.94
C PHE A 56 25.45 4.41 -12.27
N ASP A 57 24.11 4.51 -12.20
CA ASP A 57 23.18 3.38 -12.40
C ASP A 57 23.48 2.13 -11.51
N LEU A 58 24.08 2.33 -10.33
CA LEU A 58 24.44 1.30 -9.35
C LEU A 58 23.35 1.07 -8.28
N GLN A 59 22.15 1.59 -8.50
CA GLN A 59 21.02 1.15 -7.69
C GLN A 59 20.81 -0.32 -8.02
N LYS A 60 20.83 -1.21 -7.00
CA LYS A 60 20.34 -2.58 -7.17
C LYS A 60 19.04 -2.44 -7.89
N ILE A 61 19.02 -2.93 -9.13
CA ILE A 61 17.92 -2.81 -10.07
C ILE A 61 16.66 -3.17 -9.27
N LYS A 62 15.96 -2.16 -8.74
CA LYS A 62 14.61 -2.34 -8.25
C LYS A 62 13.89 -2.58 -9.55
N LEU A 63 13.74 -3.86 -9.95
CA LEU A 63 13.11 -4.33 -11.17
C LEU A 63 13.04 -3.19 -12.17
N ARG A 64 14.14 -3.04 -12.93
CA ARG A 64 14.30 -2.10 -14.05
C ARG A 64 12.90 -1.89 -14.59
N ARG A 65 12.47 -0.62 -14.74
CA ARG A 65 11.39 -0.36 -15.69
C ARG A 65 11.79 -1.15 -16.92
N ASN A 66 11.11 -2.27 -17.15
CA ASN A 66 11.49 -3.20 -18.21
C ASN A 66 11.68 -2.32 -19.44
N SER A 67 12.75 -2.53 -20.20
CA SER A 67 12.91 -1.79 -21.44
C SER A 67 11.60 -1.89 -22.23
N GLU A 68 11.24 -0.88 -23.02
CA GLU A 68 9.96 -0.94 -23.75
C GLU A 68 9.87 -2.22 -24.62
N GLU A 69 11.02 -2.73 -25.08
CA GLU A 69 11.16 -4.04 -25.72
C GLU A 69 10.83 -5.22 -24.79
N GLU A 70 11.38 -5.25 -23.57
CA GLU A 70 11.06 -6.28 -22.57
C GLU A 70 9.58 -6.23 -22.18
N LYS A 71 9.00 -5.03 -22.03
CA LYS A 71 7.55 -4.89 -21.78
C LYS A 71 6.73 -5.42 -22.94
N LEU A 72 7.13 -5.15 -24.18
CA LEU A 72 6.44 -5.65 -25.36
C LEU A 72 6.53 -7.18 -25.46
N ALA A 73 7.69 -7.77 -25.17
CA ALA A 73 7.88 -9.21 -25.12
C ALA A 73 7.02 -9.86 -24.03
N LEU A 74 6.96 -9.27 -22.83
CA LEU A 74 6.07 -9.72 -21.75
C LEU A 74 4.60 -9.60 -22.12
N LYS A 75 4.21 -8.53 -22.83
CA LYS A 75 2.84 -8.34 -23.32
C LYS A 75 2.44 -9.45 -24.28
N ARG A 76 3.30 -9.81 -25.23
CA ARG A 76 3.04 -10.90 -26.19
C ARG A 76 2.84 -12.24 -25.47
N ARG A 77 3.80 -12.63 -24.63
CA ARG A 77 3.70 -13.86 -23.82
C ARG A 77 2.45 -13.88 -22.93
N TYR A 78 2.12 -12.77 -22.30
CA TYR A 78 0.90 -12.66 -21.50
C TYR A 78 -0.36 -12.92 -22.35
N LEU A 79 -0.45 -12.33 -23.54
CA LEU A 79 -1.61 -12.50 -24.43
C LEU A 79 -1.78 -13.95 -24.91
N GLU A 80 -0.69 -14.70 -25.07
CA GLU A 80 -0.72 -16.13 -25.41
C GLU A 80 -1.30 -17.00 -24.28
N MET A 81 -1.04 -16.64 -23.02
CA MET A 81 -1.43 -17.44 -21.86
C MET A 81 -2.76 -17.02 -21.21
N LYS A 82 -3.23 -15.78 -21.45
CA LYS A 82 -4.30 -15.16 -20.64
C LYS A 82 -5.63 -15.90 -20.63
N ASP A 83 -5.94 -16.66 -21.68
CA ASP A 83 -7.22 -17.35 -21.84
C ASP A 83 -7.16 -18.78 -21.26
N ALA A 84 -5.96 -19.33 -21.03
CA ALA A 84 -5.76 -20.70 -20.56
C ALA A 84 -5.36 -20.80 -19.08
N GLN A 85 -4.78 -19.76 -18.50
CA GLN A 85 -4.15 -19.82 -17.17
C GLN A 85 -4.66 -18.76 -16.21
N LYS A 86 -4.55 -19.05 -14.90
CA LYS A 86 -4.88 -18.08 -13.86
C LYS A 86 -3.80 -17.01 -13.76
N HIS A 87 -4.17 -15.82 -13.28
CA HIS A 87 -3.25 -14.68 -13.15
C HIS A 87 -1.95 -14.98 -12.39
N LEU A 88 -2.02 -15.80 -11.33
CA LEU A 88 -0.86 -16.17 -10.51
C LEU A 88 0.09 -17.10 -11.26
N GLU A 89 -0.43 -18.06 -12.02
CA GLU A 89 0.35 -19.00 -12.83
C GLU A 89 1.12 -18.26 -13.94
N ILE A 90 0.44 -17.31 -14.61
CA ILE A 90 1.07 -16.48 -15.63
C ILE A 90 2.20 -15.63 -15.03
N ALA A 91 2.00 -15.06 -13.83
CA ALA A 91 3.03 -14.27 -13.17
C ALA A 91 4.28 -15.11 -12.84
N ASP A 92 4.07 -16.34 -12.38
CA ASP A 92 5.15 -17.29 -12.08
C ASP A 92 5.92 -17.71 -13.34
N GLN A 93 5.22 -18.05 -14.43
CA GLN A 93 5.84 -18.41 -15.71
C GLN A 93 6.64 -17.26 -16.34
N LEU A 94 6.15 -16.02 -16.19
CA LEU A 94 6.87 -14.82 -16.62
C LEU A 94 8.03 -14.43 -15.68
N LYS A 95 8.20 -15.13 -14.54
CA LYS A 95 9.19 -14.84 -13.50
C LYS A 95 9.10 -13.40 -12.98
N ILE A 96 7.89 -12.86 -12.86
CA ILE A 96 7.63 -11.52 -12.33
C ILE A 96 6.66 -11.56 -11.14
N PRO A 97 6.79 -10.64 -10.17
CA PRO A 97 5.82 -10.54 -9.09
C PRO A 97 4.39 -10.28 -9.63
N SER A 98 3.38 -10.95 -9.07
CA SER A 98 1.97 -10.75 -9.48
C SER A 98 1.52 -9.28 -9.43
N ARG A 99 2.02 -8.51 -8.44
CA ARG A 99 1.77 -7.06 -8.35
C ARG A 99 2.33 -6.28 -9.56
N THR A 100 3.49 -6.69 -10.07
CA THR A 100 4.11 -6.11 -11.28
C THR A 100 3.23 -6.44 -12.49
N LEU A 101 2.82 -7.70 -12.66
CA LEU A 101 1.93 -8.10 -13.75
C LEU A 101 0.60 -7.32 -13.72
N SER A 102 0.00 -7.15 -12.54
CA SER A 102 -1.21 -6.32 -12.36
C SER A 102 -1.03 -4.85 -12.74
N THR A 103 0.19 -4.32 -12.61
CA THR A 103 0.51 -2.95 -13.02
C THR A 103 0.70 -2.88 -14.54
N LEU A 104 1.44 -3.83 -15.13
CA LEU A 104 1.62 -3.94 -16.57
C LEU A 104 0.29 -4.14 -17.31
N LYS A 105 -0.62 -4.98 -16.80
CA LYS A 105 -1.98 -5.13 -17.36
C LYS A 105 -2.75 -3.81 -17.41
N ARG A 106 -2.55 -2.92 -16.42
CA ARG A 106 -3.14 -1.57 -16.43
C ARG A 106 -2.47 -0.69 -17.47
N GLU A 107 -1.14 -0.68 -17.54
CA GLU A 107 -0.38 0.08 -18.56
C GLU A 107 -0.76 -0.34 -20.00
N TRP A 108 -1.02 -1.62 -20.22
CA TRP A 108 -1.43 -2.15 -21.52
C TRP A 108 -2.93 -2.03 -21.81
N ASN A 109 -3.71 -1.40 -20.93
CA ASN A 109 -5.17 -1.30 -21.02
C ASN A 109 -5.89 -2.66 -21.15
N LEU A 110 -5.30 -3.74 -20.61
CA LEU A 110 -5.90 -5.08 -20.61
C LEU A 110 -6.88 -5.29 -19.45
N ILE A 111 -6.83 -4.42 -18.44
CA ILE A 111 -7.88 -4.31 -17.42
C ILE A 111 -8.77 -3.15 -17.83
N LYS A 112 -9.96 -3.46 -18.34
CA LYS A 112 -11.00 -2.45 -18.54
C LYS A 112 -11.46 -1.95 -17.18
N THR A 113 -10.84 -0.90 -16.67
CA THR A 113 -11.40 -0.18 -15.52
C THR A 113 -12.57 0.63 -16.04
N LYS A 114 -13.79 0.23 -15.69
CA LYS A 114 -14.97 1.07 -15.94
C LYS A 114 -14.73 2.41 -15.26
N LYS A 115 -14.62 3.48 -16.06
CA LYS A 115 -14.56 4.84 -15.55
C LYS A 115 -16.00 5.28 -15.36
N PHE A 116 -16.29 5.82 -14.19
CA PHE A 116 -17.59 6.40 -13.87
C PHE A 116 -17.44 7.91 -13.80
N SER A 117 -18.37 8.64 -14.43
CA SER A 117 -18.52 10.08 -14.22
C SER A 117 -18.91 10.36 -12.77
N ASP A 118 -18.84 11.62 -12.31
CA ASP A 118 -19.26 11.92 -10.95
C ASP A 118 -20.79 11.81 -10.79
N GLU A 119 -21.56 12.05 -11.86
CA GLU A 119 -23.01 11.82 -11.93
C GLU A 119 -23.36 10.33 -11.81
N GLU A 120 -22.72 9.45 -12.60
CA GLU A 120 -22.94 8.01 -12.52
C GLU A 120 -22.61 7.45 -11.12
N LYS A 121 -21.57 7.98 -10.46
CA LYS A 121 -21.23 7.58 -9.08
C LYS A 121 -22.35 7.95 -8.13
N MET A 122 -22.91 9.15 -8.26
CA MET A 122 -23.98 9.64 -7.40
C MET A 122 -25.26 8.82 -7.60
N GLU A 123 -25.61 8.49 -8.85
CA GLU A 123 -26.74 7.59 -9.13
C GLU A 123 -26.56 6.20 -8.51
N ILE A 124 -25.36 5.63 -8.61
CA ILE A 124 -25.05 4.33 -8.00
C ILE A 124 -25.12 4.41 -6.47
N ILE A 125 -24.61 5.48 -5.86
CA ILE A 125 -24.70 5.68 -4.41
C ILE A 125 -26.17 5.79 -3.98
N GLN A 126 -26.99 6.53 -4.73
CA GLN A 126 -28.41 6.68 -4.42
C GLN A 126 -29.13 5.33 -4.47
N LYS A 127 -28.98 4.56 -5.57
CA LYS A 127 -29.56 3.21 -5.68
C LYS A 127 -29.09 2.29 -4.56
N PHE A 128 -27.82 2.36 -4.21
CA PHE A 128 -27.26 1.60 -3.11
C PHE A 128 -27.95 1.92 -1.77
N GLU A 129 -28.22 3.19 -1.46
CA GLU A 129 -28.93 3.57 -0.22
C GLU A 129 -30.42 3.22 -0.25
N GLU A 130 -31.06 3.30 -1.42
CA GLU A 130 -32.44 2.88 -1.63
C GLU A 130 -32.59 1.36 -1.38
N GLU A 131 -31.74 0.53 -1.98
CA GLU A 131 -31.74 -0.93 -1.79
C GLU A 131 -31.32 -1.35 -0.38
N LYS A 132 -30.47 -0.53 0.26
CA LYS A 132 -30.13 -0.68 1.68
C LYS A 132 -31.35 -0.44 2.57
N GLY A 133 -32.42 0.22 2.07
CA GLY A 133 -33.69 0.41 2.77
C GLY A 133 -33.59 1.35 3.97
N GLY A 134 -32.67 2.34 3.92
CA GLY A 134 -32.46 3.29 5.02
C GLY A 134 -31.87 2.69 6.30
N PHE A 135 -31.57 1.39 6.33
CA PHE A 135 -30.94 0.77 7.50
C PHE A 135 -29.55 1.38 7.71
N ARG A 136 -29.32 1.98 8.88
CA ARG A 136 -28.01 2.60 9.21
C ARG A 136 -26.88 1.59 9.12
N LYS A 137 -27.14 0.34 9.53
CA LYS A 137 -26.22 -0.81 9.42
C LYS A 137 -26.90 -1.94 8.66
N VAL A 138 -26.29 -2.36 7.56
CA VAL A 138 -26.55 -3.66 6.91
C VAL A 138 -25.34 -4.56 7.13
N SER A 139 -25.51 -5.87 7.03
CA SER A 139 -24.38 -6.79 7.06
C SER A 139 -23.44 -6.50 5.89
N ASN A 140 -22.14 -6.73 6.09
CA ASN A 140 -21.13 -6.54 5.04
C ASN A 140 -21.42 -7.42 3.81
N GLU A 141 -22.02 -8.59 4.00
CA GLU A 141 -22.43 -9.51 2.93
C GLU A 141 -23.55 -8.91 2.08
N LYS A 142 -24.60 -8.37 2.72
CA LYS A 142 -25.70 -7.71 2.01
C LYS A 142 -25.23 -6.47 1.26
N ALA A 143 -24.36 -5.65 1.89
CA ALA A 143 -23.76 -4.50 1.23
C ALA A 143 -22.91 -4.89 0.01
N GLU A 144 -22.11 -5.95 0.11
CA GLU A 144 -21.33 -6.45 -1.03
C GLU A 144 -22.24 -6.97 -2.15
N GLN A 145 -23.34 -7.65 -1.80
CA GLN A 145 -24.32 -8.14 -2.78
C GLN A 145 -24.95 -6.99 -3.58
N ILE A 146 -25.51 -5.98 -2.90
CA ILE A 146 -26.10 -4.78 -3.53
C ILE A 146 -25.05 -4.09 -4.43
N ALA A 147 -23.84 -3.87 -3.91
CA ALA A 147 -22.78 -3.23 -4.69
C ALA A 147 -22.43 -4.01 -5.96
N LYS A 148 -22.37 -5.34 -5.86
CA LYS A 148 -22.08 -6.24 -6.97
C LYS A 148 -23.18 -6.21 -8.03
N GLU A 149 -24.44 -6.15 -7.63
CA GLU A 149 -25.59 -5.96 -8.54
C GLU A 149 -25.49 -4.62 -9.30
N LEU A 150 -24.96 -3.58 -8.66
CA LEU A 150 -24.65 -2.28 -9.27
C LEU A 150 -23.33 -2.25 -10.07
N GLY A 151 -22.62 -3.39 -10.18
CA GLY A 151 -21.40 -3.53 -10.96
C GLY A 151 -20.15 -2.89 -10.34
N VAL A 152 -20.14 -2.69 -9.02
CA VAL A 152 -19.03 -2.12 -8.26
C VAL A 152 -18.77 -2.91 -6.97
N SER A 153 -17.69 -2.62 -6.24
CA SER A 153 -17.48 -3.19 -4.90
C SER A 153 -18.00 -2.26 -3.82
N GLN A 154 -18.38 -2.78 -2.65
CA GLN A 154 -18.89 -1.92 -1.56
C GLN A 154 -17.87 -0.86 -1.12
N PHE A 155 -16.57 -1.22 -1.12
CA PHE A 155 -15.48 -0.30 -0.80
C PHE A 155 -15.38 0.86 -1.80
N THR A 156 -15.74 0.61 -3.07
CA THR A 156 -15.77 1.66 -4.09
C THR A 156 -16.87 2.67 -3.79
N ILE A 157 -18.07 2.19 -3.46
CA ILE A 157 -19.20 3.03 -3.04
C ILE A 157 -18.83 3.83 -1.79
N PHE A 158 -18.27 3.21 -0.75
CA PHE A 158 -17.87 3.91 0.47
C PHE A 158 -16.80 4.98 0.23
N ARG A 159 -15.83 4.72 -0.64
CA ARG A 159 -14.85 5.74 -1.06
C ARG A 159 -15.51 6.90 -1.79
N TRP A 160 -16.49 6.64 -2.66
CA TRP A 160 -17.23 7.71 -3.32
C TRP A 160 -18.08 8.50 -2.33
N LYS A 161 -18.80 7.85 -1.41
CA LYS A 161 -19.51 8.53 -0.32
C LYS A 161 -18.59 9.43 0.49
N ALA A 162 -17.39 8.97 0.82
CA ALA A 162 -16.39 9.78 1.52
C ALA A 162 -15.92 10.97 0.68
N LYS A 163 -15.66 10.77 -0.61
CA LYS A 163 -15.29 11.83 -1.56
C LYS A 163 -16.37 12.91 -1.65
N PHE A 164 -17.65 12.53 -1.63
CA PHE A 164 -18.80 13.44 -1.71
C PHE A 164 -19.31 13.93 -0.34
N GLY A 165 -18.59 13.65 0.76
CA GLY A 165 -19.00 14.11 2.09
C GLY A 165 -20.26 13.44 2.66
N MET A 166 -20.70 12.32 2.08
CA MET A 166 -21.87 11.54 2.51
C MET A 166 -21.56 10.50 3.57
N THR A 167 -20.30 10.37 3.96
CA THR A 167 -19.95 9.54 5.12
C THR A 167 -20.28 10.36 6.36
N GLU A 168 -21.20 9.85 7.20
CA GLU A 168 -21.37 10.35 8.56
C GLU A 168 -20.03 10.20 9.29
N THR A 169 -19.22 11.26 9.28
CA THR A 169 -18.14 11.37 10.23
C THR A 169 -18.81 11.60 11.56
N LYS A 170 -18.66 10.65 12.49
CA LYS A 170 -19.01 10.90 13.89
C LYS A 170 -18.11 12.04 14.37
N THR A 171 -18.59 13.27 14.26
CA THR A 171 -17.97 14.44 14.83
C THR A 171 -18.30 14.43 16.31
N TYR A 172 -17.45 13.77 17.09
CA TYR A 172 -17.57 13.81 18.53
C TYR A 172 -17.34 15.26 19.00
N LYS A 173 -18.28 15.80 19.77
CA LYS A 173 -18.05 17.05 20.50
C LYS A 173 -16.88 16.85 21.47
N GLU A 174 -16.18 17.92 21.82
CA GLU A 174 -15.02 17.84 22.71
C GLU A 174 -15.36 17.19 24.06
N ALA A 175 -16.55 17.49 24.61
CA ALA A 175 -17.08 16.83 25.79
C ALA A 175 -17.29 15.31 25.63
N GLU A 176 -17.67 14.83 24.45
CA GLU A 176 -17.84 13.40 24.18
C GLU A 176 -16.48 12.71 24.07
N LYS A 177 -15.48 13.37 23.46
CA LYS A 177 -14.10 12.87 23.40
C LYS A 177 -13.52 12.68 24.81
N ILE A 178 -13.73 13.66 25.69
CA ILE A 178 -13.29 13.59 27.10
C ILE A 178 -13.93 12.38 27.78
N LYS A 179 -15.25 12.20 27.67
CA LYS A 179 -15.95 11.05 28.24
C LYS A 179 -15.41 9.70 27.72
N TYR A 180 -15.12 9.61 26.43
CA TYR A 180 -14.52 8.40 25.84
C TYR A 180 -13.14 8.09 26.44
N VAL A 181 -12.30 9.12 26.62
CA VAL A 181 -10.97 8.97 27.23
C VAL A 181 -11.09 8.55 28.70
N GLU A 182 -11.98 9.17 29.47
CA GLU A 182 -12.24 8.81 30.87
C GLU A 182 -12.70 7.35 31.00
N GLN A 183 -13.65 6.92 30.15
CA GLN A 183 -14.11 5.53 30.12
C GLN A 183 -12.98 4.56 29.76
N PHE A 184 -12.16 4.90 28.77
CA PHE A 184 -10.99 4.10 28.39
C PHE A 184 -10.01 3.94 29.56
N LEU A 185 -9.67 5.03 30.25
CA LEU A 185 -8.76 5.00 31.40
C LEU A 185 -9.34 4.16 32.55
N LYS A 186 -10.64 4.27 32.81
CA LYS A 186 -11.32 3.47 33.85
C LYS A 186 -11.26 1.97 33.55
N ILE A 187 -11.49 1.56 32.30
CA ILE A 187 -11.36 0.15 31.89
C ILE A 187 -9.90 -0.31 31.99
N LYS A 188 -8.94 0.52 31.56
CA LYS A 188 -7.51 0.20 31.63
C LYS A 188 -7.03 0.02 33.07
N GLN A 189 -7.54 0.83 34.00
CA GLN A 189 -7.28 0.68 35.42
C GLN A 189 -7.88 -0.61 35.99
N GLN A 190 -9.09 -0.97 35.58
CA GLN A 190 -9.76 -2.21 36.01
C GLN A 190 -9.12 -3.47 35.42
N TYR A 191 -8.58 -3.38 34.19
CA TYR A 191 -8.02 -4.52 33.44
C TYR A 191 -6.63 -4.18 32.87
N PRO A 192 -5.59 -4.05 33.72
CA PRO A 192 -4.27 -3.57 33.28
C PRO A 192 -3.53 -4.52 32.33
N LYS A 193 -3.94 -5.80 32.28
CA LYS A 193 -3.38 -6.80 31.34
C LYS A 193 -4.10 -6.83 29.98
N MET A 194 -5.20 -6.10 29.84
CA MET A 194 -5.95 -6.03 28.58
C MET A 194 -5.24 -5.09 27.59
N SER A 195 -5.20 -5.46 26.30
CA SER A 195 -4.60 -4.60 25.28
C SER A 195 -5.51 -3.41 24.96
N ASP A 196 -4.90 -2.29 24.56
CA ASP A 196 -5.61 -1.06 24.20
C ASP A 196 -6.67 -1.30 23.10
N VAL A 197 -6.41 -2.22 22.17
CA VAL A 197 -7.37 -2.63 21.11
C VAL A 197 -8.63 -3.24 21.72
N LYS A 198 -8.49 -4.21 22.63
CA LYS A 198 -9.63 -4.85 23.30
C LYS A 198 -10.43 -3.88 24.17
N ILE A 199 -9.74 -2.93 24.83
CA ILE A 199 -10.38 -1.87 25.62
C ILE A 199 -11.21 -0.95 24.72
N SER A 200 -10.69 -0.59 23.54
CA SER A 200 -11.42 0.25 22.58
C SER A 200 -12.68 -0.44 22.03
N GLU A 201 -12.61 -1.75 21.78
CA GLU A 201 -13.77 -2.55 21.35
C GLU A 201 -14.82 -2.71 22.45
N PHE A 202 -14.38 -2.84 23.71
CA PHE A 202 -15.26 -2.94 24.89
C PHE A 202 -16.15 -1.69 25.06
N ASN A 203 -15.61 -0.51 24.76
CA ASN A 203 -16.35 0.75 24.79
C ASN A 203 -17.42 0.86 23.68
N VAL A 204 -17.23 0.20 22.54
CA VAL A 204 -18.18 0.24 21.42
C VAL A 204 -19.38 -0.68 21.62
N MET A 205 -19.26 -1.70 22.48
CA MET A 205 -20.37 -2.63 22.75
C MET A 205 -21.37 -2.14 23.81
N ARG A 206 -21.02 -1.10 24.59
CA ARG A 206 -21.85 -0.58 25.69
C ARG A 206 -22.59 0.72 25.39
N GLY A 207 -22.40 1.31 24.20
CA GLY A 207 -23.08 2.54 23.76
C GLY A 207 -23.75 2.36 22.41
#